data_AF-A0A4U2Y0R7-F1
#
_entry.id   AF-A0A4U2Y0R7-F1
#
_cell.length_a   1.000
_cell.length_b   1.000
_cell.length_c   1.000
_cell.angle_alpha   90.00
_cell.angle_beta   90.00
_cell.angle_gamma   90.00
#
_symmetry.space_group_name_H-M   'P 1'
#
loop_
_entity.id
_entity.type
_entity.pdbx_description
1 polymer ?
#
loop_
_entity_poly.entity_id
_entity_poly.type
_entity_poly.pdbx_seq_one_letter_code
_entity_poly.pdbx_strand_id
1 'polypeptide(L)'
;MDKAFSKHRNDFGSYPDGSKSSVELFKKDVSELINTGVQKQGKYRNVEGTHIYNENTKQWTFINADGTINTAFKLSDSQYKYLIETGVVK
;
A
#
# COMPACT_ATOMS: atom_id res chain seq x y z
N MET A 1 1.34 -7.53 7.24
CA MET A 1 1.42 -8.06 5.86
C MET A 1 0.36 -9.13 5.59
N ASP A 2 0.25 -10.20 6.37
CA ASP A 2 -0.73 -11.28 6.13
C ASP A 2 -2.20 -10.80 6.13
N LYS A 3 -2.53 -9.84 7.01
CA LYS A 3 -3.85 -9.20 7.02
C LYS A 3 -4.13 -8.39 5.75
N ALA A 4 -3.13 -7.70 5.21
CA ALA A 4 -3.25 -6.97 3.95
C ALA A 4 -3.46 -7.93 2.79
N PHE A 5 -2.66 -9.00 2.70
CA PHE A 5 -2.84 -10.05 1.70
C PHE A 5 -4.25 -10.67 1.75
N SER A 6 -4.73 -11.04 2.94
CA SER A 6 -6.05 -11.68 3.09
C SER A 6 -7.22 -10.83 2.56
N LYS A 7 -7.07 -9.50 2.56
CA LYS A 7 -8.13 -8.55 2.18
C LYS A 7 -7.92 -7.87 0.83
N HIS A 8 -6.67 -7.69 0.43
CA HIS A 8 -6.28 -6.75 -0.63
C HIS A 8 -5.38 -7.37 -1.70
N ARG A 9 -5.18 -8.70 -1.70
CA ARG A 9 -4.37 -9.36 -2.73
C ARG A 9 -4.82 -8.98 -4.16
N ASN A 10 -6.12 -8.91 -4.43
CA ASN A 10 -6.62 -8.58 -5.77
C ASN A 10 -6.32 -7.13 -6.20
N ASP A 11 -5.93 -6.27 -5.27
CA ASP A 11 -5.61 -4.86 -5.54
C ASP A 11 -4.18 -4.70 -6.09
N PHE A 12 -3.29 -5.66 -5.81
CA PHE A 12 -1.90 -5.66 -6.27
C PHE A 12 -1.70 -6.52 -7.52
N GLY A 13 -2.48 -7.59 -7.69
CA GLY A 13 -2.38 -8.45 -8.85
C GLY A 13 -3.29 -9.67 -8.77
N SER A 14 -3.12 -10.59 -9.73
CA SER A 14 -3.81 -11.88 -9.74
C SER A 14 -2.96 -12.93 -9.04
N TYR A 15 -3.33 -13.26 -7.81
CA TYR A 15 -2.70 -14.34 -7.05
C TYR A 15 -3.60 -15.58 -7.09
N PRO A 16 -3.19 -16.65 -7.80
CA PRO A 16 -4.08 -17.72 -8.26
C PRO A 16 -4.72 -18.54 -7.12
N ASP A 17 -4.05 -18.64 -5.98
CA ASP A 17 -4.53 -19.36 -4.81
C ASP A 17 -3.94 -18.72 -3.54
N GLY A 18 -4.60 -18.82 -2.38
CA GLY A 18 -4.06 -18.30 -1.12
C GLY A 18 -2.81 -19.03 -0.59
N SER A 19 -2.07 -19.72 -1.46
CA SER A 19 -0.88 -20.50 -1.14
C SER A 19 0.24 -19.64 -0.58
N LYS A 20 1.23 -20.29 0.07
CA LYS A 20 2.43 -19.61 0.56
C LYS A 20 3.15 -18.86 -0.57
N SER A 21 3.21 -19.43 -1.77
CA SER A 21 3.83 -18.80 -2.94
C SER A 21 3.15 -17.48 -3.32
N SER A 22 1.81 -17.45 -3.31
CA SER A 22 1.04 -16.24 -3.56
C SER A 22 1.24 -15.15 -2.51
N VAL A 23 1.39 -15.54 -1.23
CA VAL A 23 1.73 -14.62 -0.14
C VAL A 23 3.13 -14.01 -0.37
N GLU A 24 4.11 -14.82 -0.77
CA GLU A 24 5.47 -14.35 -1.03
C GLU A 24 5.55 -13.43 -2.26
N LEU A 25 4.78 -13.70 -3.31
CA LEU A 25 4.66 -12.79 -4.45
C LEU A 25 4.09 -11.43 -4.04
N PHE A 26 2.99 -11.42 -3.26
CA PHE A 26 2.44 -10.17 -2.73
C PHE A 26 3.44 -9.41 -1.86
N LYS A 27 4.19 -10.10 -0.99
CA LYS A 27 5.26 -9.48 -0.19
C LYS A 27 6.33 -8.85 -1.06
N LYS A 28 6.73 -9.54 -2.15
CA LYS A 28 7.70 -9.03 -3.11
C LYS A 28 7.19 -7.77 -3.80
N ASP A 29 5.95 -7.77 -4.28
CA ASP A 29 5.36 -6.62 -4.98
C ASP A 29 5.22 -5.41 -4.05
N VAL A 30 4.81 -5.63 -2.79
CA VAL A 30 4.78 -4.55 -1.78
C VAL A 30 6.19 -4.05 -1.45
N SER A 31 7.18 -4.94 -1.38
CA SER A 31 8.57 -4.53 -1.13
C SER A 31 9.14 -3.72 -2.29
N GLU A 32 8.83 -4.10 -3.53
CA GLU A 32 9.18 -3.35 -4.72
C GLU A 32 8.52 -1.96 -4.72
N LEU A 33 7.23 -1.88 -4.36
CA LEU A 33 6.55 -0.61 -4.18
C LEU A 33 7.24 0.27 -3.12
N ILE A 34 7.64 -0.30 -1.98
CA ILE A 34 8.34 0.44 -0.92
C ILE A 34 9.66 1.03 -1.44
N ASN A 35 10.40 0.27 -2.25
CA ASN A 35 11.72 0.66 -2.75
C ASN A 35 11.66 1.67 -3.92
N THR A 36 10.58 1.66 -4.70
CA THR A 36 10.50 2.40 -5.98
C THR A 36 9.39 3.45 -6.02
N GLY A 37 8.42 3.37 -5.11
CA GLY A 37 7.26 4.24 -5.09
C GLY A 37 7.57 5.67 -4.65
N VAL A 38 6.69 6.58 -5.04
CA VAL A 38 6.73 7.98 -4.59
C VAL A 38 6.38 8.03 -3.11
N GLN A 39 7.20 8.74 -2.34
CA GLN A 39 7.01 8.90 -0.90
C GLN A 39 6.37 10.25 -0.59
N LYS A 40 5.40 10.25 0.32
CA LYS A 40 4.77 11.47 0.85
C LYS A 40 4.50 11.33 2.34
N GLN A 41 4.99 12.27 3.13
CA GLN A 41 4.67 12.35 4.57
C GLN A 41 3.20 12.73 4.76
N GLY A 42 2.56 12.15 5.76
CA GLY A 42 1.14 12.38 5.98
C GLY A 42 0.51 11.45 6.99
N LYS A 43 -0.81 11.31 6.89
CA LYS A 43 -1.61 10.49 7.82
C LYS A 43 -2.42 9.45 7.08
N TYR A 44 -2.39 8.23 7.59
CA TYR A 44 -3.42 7.25 7.31
C TYR A 44 -4.40 7.21 8.49
N ARG A 45 -5.63 7.64 8.26
CA ARG A 45 -6.62 7.90 9.32
C ARG A 45 -6.05 8.91 10.34
N ASN A 46 -5.75 8.45 11.56
CA ASN A 46 -5.21 9.27 12.66
C ASN A 46 -3.76 8.90 13.00
N VAL A 47 -3.09 8.13 12.15
CA VAL A 47 -1.71 7.67 12.37
C VAL A 47 -0.77 8.42 11.44
N GLU A 48 0.25 9.06 12.01
CA GLU A 48 1.34 9.72 11.26
C GLU A 48 2.28 8.69 10.63
N GLY A 49 2.79 9.01 9.45
CA GLY A 49 3.73 8.14 8.76
C GLY A 49 3.97 8.55 7.32
N THR A 50 4.44 7.59 6.54
CA THR A 50 4.83 7.78 5.14
C THR A 50 3.92 6.97 4.24
N HIS A 51 3.28 7.67 3.29
CA HIS A 51 2.62 7.06 2.15
C HIS A 51 3.66 6.70 1.10
N ILE A 52 3.59 5.50 0.55
CA ILE A 52 4.40 5.08 -0.60
C ILE A 52 3.46 4.56 -1.68
N TYR A 53 3.51 5.13 -2.87
CA TYR A 53 2.57 4.77 -3.95
C TYR A 53 3.17 4.81 -5.34
N ASN A 54 2.52 4.09 -6.25
CA ASN A 54 2.77 4.15 -7.68
C ASN A 54 1.69 5.01 -8.35
N GLU A 55 2.10 6.05 -9.07
CA GLU A 55 1.17 7.03 -9.66
C GLU A 55 0.32 6.44 -10.81
N ASN A 56 0.83 5.41 -11.49
CA ASN A 56 0.17 4.77 -12.63
C ASN A 56 -0.81 3.69 -12.16
N THR A 57 -0.37 2.79 -11.29
CA THR A 57 -1.18 1.65 -10.82
C THR A 57 -2.07 2.02 -9.64
N LYS A 58 -1.76 3.13 -8.95
CA LYS A 58 -2.41 3.58 -7.69
C LYS A 58 -2.27 2.57 -6.55
N GLN A 59 -1.37 1.60 -6.69
CA GLN A 59 -0.96 0.74 -5.58
C GLN A 59 -0.27 1.60 -4.53
N TRP A 60 -0.63 1.37 -3.28
CA TRP A 60 -0.22 2.21 -2.18
C TRP A 60 0.02 1.35 -0.94
N THR A 61 0.98 1.79 -0.13
CA THR A 61 1.23 1.26 1.20
C THR A 61 1.49 2.41 2.17
N PHE A 62 1.27 2.13 3.45
CA PHE A 62 1.56 3.08 4.53
C PHE A 62 2.56 2.48 5.51
N ILE A 63 3.61 3.25 5.77
CA ILE A 63 4.64 2.94 6.76
C ILE A 63 4.41 3.86 7.96
N ASN A 64 4.22 3.27 9.13
CA ASN A 64 4.12 4.03 10.38
C ASN A 64 5.46 4.73 10.69
N ALA A 65 5.45 5.73 11.58
CA ALA A 65 6.67 6.43 11.99
C ALA A 65 7.77 5.52 12.58
N ASP A 66 7.41 4.35 13.11
CA ASP A 66 8.34 3.34 13.64
C ASP A 66 8.97 2.44 12.55
N GLY A 67 8.65 2.68 11.27
CA GLY A 67 9.14 1.91 10.13
C GLY A 67 8.33 0.63 9.84
N THR A 68 7.29 0.32 10.62
CA THR A 68 6.45 -0.85 10.37
C THR A 68 5.40 -0.62 9.29
N ILE A 69 5.14 -1.63 8.47
CA ILE A 69 4.09 -1.59 7.44
C ILE A 69 2.72 -1.71 8.10
N ASN A 70 1.87 -0.70 7.94
CA ASN A 70 0.51 -0.69 8.46
C ASN A 70 -0.43 -1.50 7.55
N THR A 71 -0.45 -1.14 6.26
CA THR A 71 -1.34 -1.75 5.26
C THR A 71 -0.82 -1.49 3.85
N ALA A 72 -1.35 -2.23 2.87
CA ALA A 72 -1.11 -2.04 1.45
C ALA A 72 -2.37 -2.44 0.66
N PHE A 73 -2.83 -1.56 -0.23
CA PHE A 73 -3.92 -1.81 -1.20
C PHE A 73 -3.87 -0.79 -2.36
N LYS A 74 -4.76 -0.95 -3.35
CA LYS A 74 -4.91 0.01 -4.46
C LYS A 74 -5.91 1.09 -4.09
N LEU A 75 -5.49 2.34 -4.15
CA LEU A 75 -6.36 3.48 -3.89
C LEU A 75 -7.38 3.64 -5.01
N SER A 76 -8.59 4.06 -4.65
CA SER A 76 -9.51 4.64 -5.63
C SER A 76 -8.98 6.00 -6.12
N ASP A 77 -9.51 6.48 -7.24
CA ASP A 77 -9.14 7.77 -7.82
C ASP A 77 -9.37 8.94 -6.86
N SER A 78 -10.45 8.89 -6.09
CA SER A 78 -10.77 9.90 -5.08
C SER A 78 -9.79 9.85 -3.90
N GLN A 79 -9.43 8.67 -3.41
CA GLN A 79 -8.44 8.51 -2.34
C GLN A 79 -7.06 8.97 -2.80
N TYR A 80 -6.66 8.62 -4.02
CA TYR A 80 -5.40 9.06 -4.61
C TYR A 80 -5.35 10.58 -4.72
N LYS A 81 -6.37 11.20 -5.31
CA LYS A 81 -6.45 12.66 -5.43
C LYS A 81 -6.34 13.35 -4.07
N TYR A 82 -7.11 12.86 -3.09
CA TYR A 82 -7.09 13.43 -1.74
C TYR A 82 -5.72 13.26 -1.05
N LEU A 83 -5.05 12.13 -1.26
CA LEU A 83 -3.67 11.92 -0.81
C LEU A 83 -2.72 12.95 -1.41
N ILE A 84 -2.76 13.18 -2.72
CA ILE A 84 -1.86 14.14 -3.37
C ILE A 84 -2.06 15.55 -2.82
N GLU A 85 -3.33 15.97 -2.69
CA GLU A 85 -3.71 17.31 -2.23
C GLU A 85 -3.39 17.55 -0.76
N THR A 86 -3.64 16.56 0.10
CA THR A 86 -3.66 16.77 1.56
C THR A 86 -2.63 15.98 2.34
N GLY A 87 -2.03 14.93 1.75
CA GLY A 87 -1.21 13.98 2.48
C GLY A 87 -2.04 13.09 3.42
N VAL A 88 -3.32 12.86 3.13
CA VAL A 88 -4.18 12.03 3.98
C VAL A 88 -4.88 10.96 3.16
N VAL A 89 -4.90 9.74 3.68
CA VAL A 89 -5.76 8.64 3.19
C VAL A 89 -6.70 8.22 4.33
N LYS A 90 -8.00 8.11 4.04
CA LYS A 90 -9.04 7.70 4.98
C LYS A 90 -9.94 6.62 4.41
#